data_AF-S8ELQ8-F1
#
_entry.id   AF-S8ELQ8-F1
#
_cell.length_a   1.000
_cell.length_b   1.000
_cell.length_c   1.000
_cell.angle_alpha   90.00
_cell.angle_beta   90.00
_cell.angle_gamma   90.00
#
_symmetry.space_group_name_H-M   'P 1'
#
loop_
_entity.id
_entity.type
_entity.pdbx_description
1 polymer ?
#
loop_
_entity_poly.entity_id
_entity_poly.type
_entity_poly.pdbx_seq_one_letter_code
_entity_poly.pdbx_strand_id
1 'polypeptide(L)'
;MSTTIDYHSPMVADIELKDEIILAMANELRQLRQQLLEHTNVPLRPRRADEQHGDEMTLDSLRCQLDDVLCTREKERTLHTETLNSVVAELASLRKRYEETKRALEAGQWSTNTQTRPSGSSTESPMDTDTETIAEEEFQVASFLSTHGTQASGHFPPVDFYESPVGVNLWAALRKELSDTPVLDRVLHPDIVIWQGGHLGARRCLLLYPSQRFTLSDKSTKAEGCTQSLEQGATREIICKVDKTWGYCGTYKCVGILNASEEDVNQLDPPHTIMNGIMQRTVTFAAKGAIPAHVGKLVREMYRSGTLSLRCYGMELVDRVEALDDALETCAIRRTDAKRPSDGEEEGSRKKQKSL
;
A
#
# COMPACT_ATOMS: atom_id res chain seq x y z
N MET A 1 -55.89 -4.08 -18.78
CA MET A 1 -55.20 -4.29 -17.49
C MET A 1 -53.79 -3.78 -17.67
N SER A 2 -53.52 -2.54 -17.25
CA SER A 2 -52.19 -1.95 -17.32
C SER A 2 -51.43 -2.32 -16.06
N THR A 3 -50.36 -3.08 -16.22
CA THR A 3 -49.41 -3.40 -15.16
C THR A 3 -48.38 -2.27 -15.07
N THR A 4 -48.54 -1.42 -14.07
CA THR A 4 -47.52 -0.46 -13.64
C THR A 4 -46.38 -1.25 -13.00
N ILE A 5 -45.20 -1.21 -13.59
CA ILE A 5 -43.98 -1.81 -13.01
C ILE A 5 -43.26 -0.67 -12.27
N ASP A 6 -43.32 -0.71 -10.93
CA ASP A 6 -42.56 0.20 -10.08
C ASP A 6 -41.08 -0.16 -10.16
N TYR A 7 -40.31 0.67 -10.88
CA TYR A 7 -38.85 0.63 -10.86
C TYR A 7 -38.35 1.31 -9.59
N HIS A 8 -38.12 0.52 -8.54
CA HIS A 8 -37.29 0.98 -7.42
C HIS A 8 -35.87 1.19 -7.93
N SER A 9 -35.46 2.46 -8.01
CA SER A 9 -34.13 2.85 -8.46
C SER A 9 -33.06 2.32 -7.50
N PRO A 10 -32.11 1.48 -7.95
CA PRO A 10 -31.07 0.89 -7.10
C PRO A 10 -30.14 1.93 -6.44
N MET A 11 -30.18 3.18 -6.92
CA MET A 11 -29.42 4.29 -6.34
C MET A 11 -29.89 4.71 -4.94
N VAL A 12 -31.14 4.47 -4.57
CA VAL A 12 -31.67 4.87 -3.25
C VAL A 12 -31.15 3.93 -2.14
N ALA A 13 -31.01 2.64 -2.45
CA ALA A 13 -30.50 1.65 -1.50
C ALA A 13 -29.00 1.85 -1.15
N ASP A 14 -28.19 2.31 -2.11
CA ASP A 14 -26.77 2.62 -1.89
C ASP A 14 -26.54 3.88 -1.04
N ILE A 15 -27.54 4.76 -0.95
CA ILE A 15 -27.50 5.99 -0.15
C ILE A 15 -27.82 5.68 1.32
N GLU A 16 -28.83 4.85 1.58
CA GLU A 16 -29.20 4.43 2.93
C GLU A 16 -28.09 3.61 3.62
N LEU A 17 -27.40 2.75 2.87
CA LEU A 17 -26.29 1.95 3.40
C LEU A 17 -25.09 2.82 3.84
N LYS A 18 -24.86 3.96 3.16
CA LYS A 18 -23.78 4.89 3.52
C LYS A 18 -24.10 5.68 4.79
N ASP A 19 -25.37 6.01 5.03
CA ASP A 19 -25.78 6.72 6.24
C ASP A 19 -25.64 5.84 7.49
N GLU A 20 -25.97 4.55 7.41
CA GLU A 20 -25.78 3.61 8.51
C GLU A 20 -24.30 3.41 8.88
N ILE A 21 -23.42 3.32 7.88
CA ILE A 21 -21.98 3.16 8.10
C ILE A 21 -21.39 4.41 8.76
N ILE A 22 -21.76 5.61 8.31
CA ILE A 22 -21.27 6.87 8.89
C ILE A 22 -21.75 7.02 10.35
N LEU A 23 -23.00 6.64 10.64
CA LEU A 23 -23.55 6.63 11.99
C LEU A 23 -22.85 5.61 12.91
N ALA A 24 -22.54 4.41 12.40
CA ALA A 24 -21.81 3.39 13.13
C ALA A 24 -20.39 3.87 13.49
N MET A 25 -19.65 4.42 12.51
CA MET A 25 -18.30 4.97 12.74
C MET A 25 -18.30 6.13 13.74
N ALA A 26 -19.29 7.03 13.66
CA ALA A 26 -19.42 8.13 14.61
C ALA A 26 -19.69 7.65 16.05
N ASN A 27 -20.45 6.56 16.20
CA ASN A 27 -20.71 5.96 17.51
C ASN A 27 -19.49 5.24 18.08
N GLU A 28 -18.74 4.48 17.27
CA GLU A 28 -17.50 3.84 17.71
C GLU A 28 -16.45 4.87 18.15
N LEU A 29 -16.27 5.96 17.39
CA LEU A 29 -15.37 7.05 17.77
C LEU A 29 -15.79 7.71 19.09
N ARG A 30 -17.09 7.87 19.34
CA ARG A 30 -17.60 8.39 20.61
C ARG A 30 -17.33 7.42 21.76
N GLN A 31 -17.48 6.13 21.54
CA GLN A 31 -17.18 5.09 22.53
C GLN A 31 -15.68 5.01 22.86
N LEU A 32 -14.80 5.05 21.85
CA LEU A 32 -13.35 5.09 22.05
C LEU A 32 -12.91 6.32 22.84
N ARG A 33 -13.51 7.49 22.56
CA ARG A 33 -13.25 8.72 23.33
C ARG A 33 -13.65 8.56 24.80
N GLN A 34 -14.74 7.85 25.07
CA GLN A 34 -15.20 7.60 26.44
C GLN A 34 -14.30 6.60 27.17
N GLN A 35 -13.86 5.52 26.50
CA GLN A 35 -12.89 4.58 27.05
C GLN A 35 -11.55 5.25 27.38
N LEU A 36 -11.07 6.16 26.53
CA LEU A 36 -9.85 6.92 26.80
C LEU A 36 -9.99 7.83 28.03
N LEU A 37 -11.16 8.45 28.23
CA LEU A 37 -11.48 9.25 29.42
C LEU A 37 -11.55 8.41 30.70
N GLU A 38 -12.06 7.19 30.61
CA GLU A 38 -12.11 6.26 31.75
C GLU A 38 -10.71 5.76 32.12
N HIS A 39 -9.89 5.41 31.13
CA HIS A 39 -8.52 4.96 31.34
C HIS A 39 -7.57 6.03 31.87
N THR A 40 -7.83 7.31 31.60
CA THR A 40 -7.05 8.43 32.17
C THR A 40 -7.34 8.69 33.64
N ASN A 41 -8.45 8.18 34.19
CA ASN A 41 -8.86 8.40 35.58
C ASN A 41 -8.63 7.19 36.51
N VAL A 42 -8.00 6.11 36.04
CA VAL A 42 -7.73 4.93 36.88
C VAL A 42 -6.60 5.24 37.88
N PRO A 43 -6.84 5.16 39.20
CA PRO A 43 -5.80 5.36 40.20
C PRO A 43 -4.71 4.30 40.04
N LEU A 44 -3.45 4.75 39.93
CA LEU A 44 -2.28 3.88 39.86
C LEU A 44 -2.24 3.01 41.12
N ARG A 45 -2.59 1.72 41.00
CA ARG A 45 -2.36 0.74 42.07
C ARG A 45 -0.85 0.49 42.17
N PRO A 46 -0.25 0.63 43.37
CA PRO A 46 1.16 0.35 43.55
C PRO A 46 1.43 -1.12 43.22
N ARG A 47 2.30 -1.33 42.23
CA ARG A 47 2.76 -2.64 41.79
C ARG A 47 3.65 -3.19 42.90
N ARG A 48 3.29 -4.34 43.48
CA ARG A 48 4.12 -5.00 44.50
C ARG A 48 5.48 -5.32 43.87
N ALA A 49 6.52 -4.75 44.47
CA ALA A 49 7.90 -4.99 44.10
C ALA A 49 8.32 -6.31 44.73
N ASP A 50 8.35 -7.37 43.94
CA ASP A 50 9.07 -8.59 44.29
C ASP A 50 10.52 -8.42 43.80
N GLU A 51 11.41 -8.56 44.78
CA GLU A 51 12.87 -8.59 44.81
C GLU A 51 13.60 -8.79 43.47
N GLN A 52 14.53 -7.90 43.13
CA GLN A 52 15.97 -8.22 43.01
C GLN A 52 16.84 -7.04 42.48
N HIS A 53 18.00 -6.89 43.14
CA HIS A 53 19.20 -6.11 42.79
C HIS A 53 19.12 -4.58 42.95
N GLY A 54 19.57 -4.14 44.14
CA GLY A 54 19.67 -2.76 44.55
C GLY A 54 20.85 -2.03 43.90
N ASP A 55 20.52 -1.15 42.97
CA ASP A 55 21.05 0.20 42.98
C ASP A 55 20.06 1.03 43.81
N GLU A 56 20.54 1.73 44.86
CA GLU A 56 19.68 2.61 45.67
C GLU A 56 19.23 3.78 44.80
N MET A 57 18.11 3.58 44.11
CA MET A 57 17.46 4.62 43.34
C MET A 57 16.92 5.66 44.31
N THR A 58 17.53 6.85 44.30
CA THR A 58 17.16 7.92 45.22
C THR A 58 15.72 8.37 44.94
N LEU A 59 15.04 8.86 45.99
CA LEU A 59 13.67 9.38 45.88
C LEU A 59 13.56 10.51 44.84
N ASP A 60 14.62 11.29 44.67
CA ASP A 60 14.69 12.33 43.65
C ASP A 60 14.77 11.75 42.23
N SER A 61 15.50 10.64 42.02
CA SER A 61 15.54 9.94 40.72
C SER A 61 14.17 9.38 40.34
N LEU A 62 13.43 8.82 41.30
CA LEU A 62 12.06 8.34 41.07
C LEU A 62 11.10 9.49 40.72
N ARG A 63 11.25 10.66 41.36
CA ARG A 63 10.46 11.86 41.02
C ARG A 63 10.73 12.33 39.61
N CYS A 64 12.00 12.45 39.22
CA CYS A 64 12.36 12.85 37.85
C CYS A 64 11.79 11.88 36.80
N GLN A 65 11.88 10.56 37.03
CA GLN A 65 11.29 9.59 36.11
C GLN A 65 9.77 9.67 36.03
N LEU A 66 9.09 9.91 37.16
CA LEU A 66 7.65 10.11 37.17
C LEU A 66 7.25 11.36 36.38
N ASP A 67 7.96 12.47 36.57
CA ASP A 67 7.72 13.73 35.85
C ASP A 67 7.94 13.58 34.34
N ASP A 68 8.98 12.84 33.93
CA ASP A 68 9.25 12.53 32.51
C ASP A 68 8.13 11.69 31.89
N VAL A 69 7.64 10.67 32.61
CA VAL A 69 6.53 9.82 32.16
C VAL A 69 5.23 10.62 32.05
N LEU A 70 4.94 11.48 33.03
CA LEU A 70 3.77 12.35 33.01
C LEU A 70 3.85 13.37 31.86
N CYS A 71 5.02 13.97 31.64
CA CYS A 71 5.25 14.90 30.53
C CYS A 71 5.06 14.21 29.16
N THR A 72 5.57 12.98 29.02
CA THR A 72 5.43 12.18 27.80
C THR A 72 3.96 11.85 27.54
N ARG A 73 3.22 11.40 28.58
CA ARG A 73 1.78 11.12 28.45
C ARG A 73 0.94 12.35 28.10
N GLU A 74 1.27 13.52 28.65
CA GLU A 74 0.53 14.74 28.34
C GLU A 74 0.74 15.18 26.87
N LYS A 75 1.95 15.01 26.34
CA LYS A 75 2.25 15.22 24.91
C LYS A 75 1.46 14.25 24.02
N GLU A 76 1.46 12.96 24.35
CA GLU A 76 0.67 11.96 23.62
C GLU A 76 -0.82 12.28 23.66
N ARG A 77 -1.35 12.71 24.80
CA ARG A 77 -2.76 13.11 24.96
C ARG A 77 -3.11 14.32 24.09
N THR A 78 -2.21 15.29 23.99
CA THR A 78 -2.39 16.47 23.14
C THR A 78 -2.43 16.05 21.66
N LEU A 79 -1.47 15.22 21.23
CA LEU A 79 -1.43 14.70 19.85
C LEU A 79 -2.68 13.89 19.49
N HIS A 80 -3.15 13.01 20.38
CA HIS A 80 -4.40 12.27 20.16
C HIS A 80 -5.61 13.19 20.05
N THR A 81 -5.66 14.26 20.85
CA THR A 81 -6.75 15.25 20.82
C THR A 81 -6.75 16.02 19.49
N GLU A 82 -5.58 16.44 19.01
CA GLU A 82 -5.43 17.10 17.70
C GLU A 82 -5.85 16.19 16.55
N THR A 83 -5.42 14.92 16.58
CA THR A 83 -5.78 13.91 15.57
C THR A 83 -7.29 13.69 15.54
N LEU A 84 -7.93 13.52 16.70
CA LEU A 84 -9.38 13.37 16.80
C LEU A 84 -10.13 14.61 16.28
N ASN A 85 -9.65 15.81 16.58
CA ASN A 85 -10.27 17.04 16.07
C ASN A 85 -10.15 17.14 14.54
N SER A 86 -9.02 16.71 13.96
CA SER A 86 -8.85 16.65 12.50
C SER A 86 -9.85 15.69 11.85
N VAL A 87 -9.97 14.47 12.38
CA VAL A 87 -10.93 13.47 11.86
C VAL A 87 -12.38 13.97 11.96
N VAL A 88 -12.74 14.61 13.07
CA VAL A 88 -14.08 15.21 13.23
C VAL A 88 -14.33 16.31 12.20
N ALA A 89 -13.33 17.15 11.89
CA ALA A 89 -13.44 18.18 10.88
C ALA A 89 -13.59 17.62 9.45
N GLU A 90 -12.84 16.56 9.11
CA GLU A 90 -12.95 15.87 7.83
C GLU A 90 -14.32 15.21 7.65
N LEU A 91 -14.83 14.53 8.68
CA LEU A 91 -16.17 13.93 8.66
C LEU A 91 -17.27 14.99 8.50
N ALA A 92 -17.12 16.16 9.14
CA ALA A 92 -18.05 17.27 8.97
C ALA A 92 -18.03 17.83 7.54
N SER A 93 -16.85 17.95 6.93
CA SER A 93 -16.68 18.37 5.53
C SER A 93 -17.27 17.34 4.54
N LEU A 94 -17.04 16.05 4.78
CA LEU A 94 -17.61 14.98 3.97
C LEU A 94 -19.14 14.98 4.04
N ARG A 95 -19.71 15.11 5.25
CA ARG A 95 -21.15 15.23 5.45
C ARG A 95 -21.74 16.43 4.71
N LYS A 96 -21.06 17.59 4.77
CA LYS A 96 -21.50 18.78 4.03
C LYS A 96 -21.55 18.54 2.52
N ARG A 97 -20.50 17.95 1.93
CA ARG A 97 -20.44 17.60 0.50
C ARG A 97 -21.53 16.61 0.10
N TYR A 98 -21.82 15.65 0.97
CA TYR A 98 -22.90 14.69 0.76
C TYR A 98 -24.27 15.38 0.73
N GLU A 99 -24.58 16.24 1.71
CA GLU A 99 -25.84 17.00 1.74
C GLU A 99 -25.98 17.96 0.56
N GLU A 100 -24.88 18.54 0.08
CA GLU A 100 -24.86 19.35 -1.16
C GLU A 100 -25.18 18.49 -2.39
N THR A 101 -24.57 17.31 -2.51
CA THR A 101 -24.80 16.37 -3.61
C THR A 101 -26.24 15.84 -3.59
N LYS A 102 -26.76 15.51 -2.41
CA LYS A 102 -28.14 15.07 -2.20
C LYS A 102 -29.13 16.15 -2.61
N ARG A 103 -28.94 17.40 -2.18
CA ARG A 103 -29.78 18.54 -2.60
C ARG A 103 -29.72 18.78 -4.11
N ALA A 104 -28.55 18.65 -4.74
CA ALA A 104 -28.42 18.80 -6.19
C ALA A 104 -29.18 17.69 -6.95
N LEU A 105 -29.16 16.46 -6.42
CA LEU A 105 -29.90 15.32 -6.96
C LEU A 105 -31.42 15.53 -6.82
N GLU A 106 -31.90 15.90 -5.63
CA GLU A 106 -33.32 16.16 -5.34
C GLU A 106 -33.86 17.35 -6.16
N ALA A 107 -33.03 18.36 -6.44
CA ALA A 107 -33.40 19.50 -7.26
C ALA A 107 -33.47 19.18 -8.77
N GLY A 108 -33.17 17.95 -9.20
CA GLY A 108 -33.13 17.58 -10.62
C GLY A 108 -32.05 18.30 -11.41
N GLN A 109 -31.06 18.91 -10.74
CA GLN A 109 -29.94 19.65 -11.35
C GLN A 109 -28.78 18.71 -11.72
N TRP A 110 -29.08 17.53 -12.28
CA TRP A 110 -28.08 16.79 -13.04
C TRP A 110 -27.91 17.49 -14.39
N SER A 111 -27.16 18.59 -14.38
CA SER A 111 -26.67 19.20 -15.61
C SER A 111 -25.79 18.16 -16.28
N THR A 112 -26.31 17.56 -17.36
CA THR A 112 -25.58 16.76 -18.33
C THR A 112 -24.54 17.66 -19.01
N ASN A 113 -23.47 18.01 -18.30
CA ASN A 113 -22.24 18.49 -18.91
C ASN A 113 -21.53 17.29 -19.55
N THR A 114 -22.20 16.71 -20.54
CA THR A 114 -21.57 15.93 -21.59
C THR A 114 -20.69 16.91 -22.34
N GLN A 115 -19.39 16.78 -22.15
CA GLN A 115 -18.36 17.62 -22.73
C GLN A 115 -18.46 17.60 -24.26
N THR A 116 -19.16 18.57 -24.83
CA THR A 116 -19.26 18.78 -26.28
C THR A 116 -17.91 19.25 -26.79
N ARG A 117 -17.14 18.30 -27.33
CA ARG A 117 -15.90 18.52 -28.06
C ARG A 117 -16.19 19.44 -29.26
N PRO A 118 -15.50 20.60 -29.40
CA PRO A 118 -15.68 21.44 -30.58
C PRO A 118 -15.01 20.78 -31.79
N SER A 119 -15.83 20.32 -32.72
CA SER A 119 -15.41 19.90 -34.06
C SER A 119 -15.04 21.13 -34.88
N GLY A 120 -13.74 21.39 -35.03
CA GLY A 120 -13.21 22.32 -36.01
C GLY A 120 -13.04 21.60 -37.35
N SER A 121 -13.89 21.89 -38.32
CA SER A 121 -13.70 21.54 -39.73
C SER A 121 -12.77 22.55 -40.41
N SER A 122 -11.72 22.10 -41.07
CA SER A 122 -11.04 22.87 -42.11
C SER A 122 -10.50 21.93 -43.18
N THR A 123 -10.77 22.32 -44.43
CA THR A 123 -10.70 21.55 -45.66
C THR A 123 -9.57 22.11 -46.53
N GLU A 124 -8.77 21.21 -47.13
CA GLU A 124 -7.84 21.38 -48.28
C GLU A 124 -6.58 22.26 -48.07
N SER A 125 -5.37 21.94 -48.56
CA SER A 125 -4.92 21.24 -49.78
C SER A 125 -3.45 20.76 -49.63
N PRO A 126 -2.90 19.96 -50.57
CA PRO A 126 -1.76 19.06 -50.37
C PRO A 126 -0.42 19.63 -50.84
N MET A 127 0.67 19.23 -50.18
CA MET A 127 1.87 18.61 -50.76
C MET A 127 3.01 18.59 -49.74
N ASP A 128 3.72 17.46 -49.76
CA ASP A 128 5.10 17.25 -49.35
C ASP A 128 5.45 17.01 -47.87
N THR A 129 5.78 15.73 -47.62
CA THR A 129 6.65 15.18 -46.56
C THR A 129 6.15 15.23 -45.12
N ASP A 130 5.00 14.59 -44.88
CA ASP A 130 4.56 14.20 -43.53
C ASP A 130 5.37 13.01 -43.02
N THR A 131 6.50 13.30 -42.37
CA THR A 131 6.94 12.43 -41.28
C THR A 131 6.01 12.76 -40.13
N GLU A 132 4.87 12.07 -40.04
CA GLU A 132 3.97 12.15 -38.89
C GLU A 132 4.80 11.85 -37.64
N THR A 133 5.26 12.91 -37.00
CA THR A 133 5.85 12.83 -35.67
C THR A 133 4.65 12.62 -34.78
N ILE A 134 4.25 11.36 -34.62
CA ILE A 134 3.25 10.95 -33.65
C ILE A 134 3.71 11.60 -32.35
N ALA A 135 2.99 12.64 -31.91
CA ALA A 135 3.26 13.28 -30.64
C ALA A 135 3.12 12.17 -29.60
N GLU A 136 4.24 11.70 -29.06
CA GLU A 136 4.25 10.74 -27.98
C GLU A 136 3.41 11.35 -26.87
N GLU A 137 2.18 10.86 -26.70
CA GLU A 137 1.31 11.29 -25.61
C GLU A 137 2.08 11.09 -24.31
N GLU A 138 2.40 12.20 -23.66
CA GLU A 138 3.21 12.22 -22.45
C GLU A 138 2.53 11.33 -21.41
N PHE A 139 3.24 10.31 -20.94
CA PHE A 139 2.70 9.36 -19.97
C PHE A 139 2.39 10.09 -18.65
N GLN A 140 1.11 10.23 -18.32
CA GLN A 140 0.66 10.85 -17.08
C GLN A 140 0.26 9.79 -16.05
N VAL A 141 0.91 9.82 -14.89
CA VAL A 141 0.68 8.86 -13.79
C VAL A 141 -0.77 8.88 -13.29
N ALA A 142 -1.32 10.07 -13.11
CA ALA A 142 -2.69 10.23 -12.63
C ALA A 142 -3.68 9.62 -13.62
N SER A 143 -3.59 9.92 -14.91
CA SER A 143 -4.50 9.35 -15.93
C SER A 143 -4.30 7.85 -16.10
N PHE A 144 -3.07 7.34 -15.97
CA PHE A 144 -2.77 5.92 -16.07
C PHE A 144 -3.46 5.09 -14.97
N LEU A 145 -3.48 5.63 -13.74
CA LEU A 145 -4.18 5.02 -12.61
C LEU A 145 -5.69 5.35 -12.55
N SER A 146 -6.09 6.50 -13.09
CA SER A 146 -7.48 7.01 -13.03
C SER A 146 -8.36 6.37 -14.10
N THR A 147 -8.69 5.08 -13.95
CA THR A 147 -9.84 4.50 -14.65
C THR A 147 -11.04 4.44 -13.72
N HIS A 148 -11.60 5.59 -13.31
CA HIS A 148 -12.96 5.81 -12.77
C HIS A 148 -13.60 4.75 -11.82
N GLY A 149 -12.81 3.88 -11.21
CA GLY A 149 -13.24 2.85 -10.28
C GLY A 149 -12.91 3.32 -8.89
N THR A 150 -13.92 3.33 -8.03
CA THR A 150 -13.77 3.53 -6.59
C THR A 150 -12.62 2.65 -6.10
N GLN A 151 -11.50 3.24 -5.68
CA GLN A 151 -10.36 2.50 -5.14
C GLN A 151 -10.84 1.77 -3.89
N ALA A 152 -11.15 0.48 -4.04
CA ALA A 152 -11.31 -0.40 -2.89
C ALA A 152 -9.90 -0.62 -2.34
N SER A 153 -9.57 0.08 -1.26
CA SER A 153 -8.27 0.00 -0.58
C SER A 153 -7.89 -1.46 -0.30
N GLY A 154 -6.73 -1.89 -0.80
CA GLY A 154 -6.07 -3.12 -0.36
C GLY A 154 -6.33 -4.41 -1.15
N HIS A 155 -7.06 -4.37 -2.27
CA HIS A 155 -7.23 -5.58 -3.08
C HIS A 155 -6.05 -5.79 -4.03
N PHE A 156 -5.16 -6.70 -3.66
CA PHE A 156 -4.25 -7.34 -4.61
C PHE A 156 -5.05 -7.96 -5.77
N PRO A 157 -4.45 -8.10 -6.97
CA PRO A 157 -5.04 -8.97 -7.98
C PRO A 157 -5.37 -10.34 -7.37
N PRO A 158 -6.43 -11.02 -7.83
CA PRO A 158 -6.68 -12.40 -7.47
C PRO A 158 -5.51 -13.25 -7.99
N VAL A 159 -4.53 -13.46 -7.12
CA VAL A 159 -3.29 -14.19 -7.38
C VAL A 159 -3.19 -15.25 -6.30
N ASP A 160 -2.78 -16.45 -6.70
CA ASP A 160 -2.48 -17.52 -5.77
C ASP A 160 -1.20 -17.18 -5.00
N PHE A 161 -1.27 -17.30 -3.68
CA PHE A 161 -0.15 -17.03 -2.79
C PHE A 161 0.45 -18.33 -2.30
N TYR A 162 1.76 -18.43 -2.46
CA TYR A 162 2.59 -19.60 -2.22
C TYR A 162 3.57 -19.34 -1.08
N GLU A 163 3.59 -20.19 -0.06
CA GLU A 163 4.55 -20.10 1.05
C GLU A 163 5.80 -20.94 0.78
N SER A 164 6.97 -20.37 1.00
CA SER A 164 8.22 -21.12 0.90
C SER A 164 8.26 -22.21 1.97
N PRO A 165 8.53 -23.49 1.61
CA PRO A 165 8.71 -24.54 2.61
C PRO A 165 9.85 -24.19 3.56
N VAL A 166 9.71 -24.58 4.83
CA VAL A 166 10.72 -24.28 5.87
C VAL A 166 12.07 -24.87 5.46
N GLY A 167 13.11 -24.04 5.47
CA GLY A 167 14.48 -24.44 5.11
C GLY A 167 14.75 -24.53 3.60
N VAL A 168 13.76 -24.26 2.75
CA VAL A 168 13.94 -24.23 1.29
C VAL A 168 14.12 -22.79 0.82
N ASN A 169 15.12 -22.57 -0.03
CA ASN A 169 15.24 -21.33 -0.79
C ASN A 169 14.34 -21.44 -2.02
N LEU A 170 13.12 -20.91 -1.95
CA LEU A 170 12.13 -21.00 -3.03
C LEU A 170 12.70 -20.55 -4.39
N TRP A 171 13.53 -19.51 -4.41
CA TRP A 171 14.13 -19.02 -5.65
C TRP A 171 15.10 -20.01 -6.28
N ALA A 172 15.90 -20.69 -5.46
CA ALA A 172 16.78 -21.76 -5.93
C ALA A 172 15.99 -22.98 -6.42
N ALA A 173 14.87 -23.29 -5.78
CA ALA A 173 13.96 -24.35 -6.22
C ALA A 173 13.30 -24.02 -7.57
N LEU A 174 12.77 -22.80 -7.72
CA LEU A 174 12.19 -22.31 -8.97
C LEU A 174 13.19 -22.35 -10.12
N ARG A 175 14.44 -21.93 -9.89
CA ARG A 175 15.52 -22.00 -10.90
C ARG A 175 15.86 -23.44 -11.32
N LYS A 176 15.65 -24.41 -10.44
CA LYS A 176 15.89 -25.81 -10.74
C LYS A 176 14.73 -26.40 -11.55
N GLU A 177 13.50 -25.99 -11.25
CA GLU A 177 12.29 -26.45 -11.93
C GLU A 177 12.14 -25.83 -13.32
N LEU A 178 12.33 -24.52 -13.42
CA LEU A 178 12.32 -23.79 -14.68
C LEU A 178 13.72 -23.86 -15.30
N SER A 179 13.96 -24.89 -16.10
CA SER A 179 15.20 -25.02 -16.87
C SER A 179 15.42 -23.89 -17.88
N ASP A 180 14.39 -23.09 -18.17
CA ASP A 180 14.45 -21.94 -19.07
C ASP A 180 15.00 -20.69 -18.37
N THR A 181 16.32 -20.50 -18.47
CA THR A 181 17.06 -19.37 -17.87
C THR A 181 16.51 -17.97 -18.21
N PRO A 182 16.14 -17.65 -19.48
CA PRO A 182 15.70 -16.30 -19.85
C PRO A 182 14.40 -15.82 -19.19
N VAL A 183 13.49 -16.70 -18.76
CA VAL A 183 12.28 -16.29 -18.03
C VAL A 183 12.65 -15.73 -16.65
N LEU A 184 13.55 -16.44 -15.95
CA LEU A 184 13.98 -16.09 -14.60
C LEU A 184 14.83 -14.82 -14.57
N ASP A 185 15.59 -14.55 -15.63
CA ASP A 185 16.38 -13.32 -15.77
C ASP A 185 15.50 -12.07 -15.94
N ARG A 186 14.24 -12.26 -16.34
CA ARG A 186 13.25 -11.18 -16.52
C ARG A 186 12.37 -10.96 -15.29
N VAL A 187 12.58 -11.72 -14.22
CA VAL A 187 11.77 -11.61 -13.02
C VAL A 187 12.15 -10.38 -12.22
N LEU A 188 11.15 -9.54 -11.98
CA LEU A 188 11.20 -8.45 -11.03
C LEU A 188 10.56 -8.88 -9.71
N HIS A 189 11.25 -8.54 -8.63
CA HIS A 189 10.74 -8.61 -7.26
C HIS A 189 10.50 -7.18 -6.75
N PRO A 190 9.43 -6.52 -7.19
CA PRO A 190 9.13 -5.19 -6.70
C PRO A 190 8.56 -5.27 -5.27
N ASP A 191 9.24 -4.61 -4.34
CA ASP A 191 8.72 -4.40 -2.98
C ASP A 191 7.64 -3.31 -2.97
N ILE A 192 7.57 -2.51 -4.05
CA ILE A 192 6.72 -1.34 -4.17
C ILE A 192 6.02 -1.40 -5.53
N VAL A 193 4.84 -2.03 -5.52
CA VAL A 193 3.92 -2.06 -6.65
C VAL A 193 2.63 -1.40 -6.22
N ILE A 194 2.16 -0.46 -7.02
CA ILE A 194 0.86 0.15 -6.82
C ILE A 194 -0.05 -0.40 -7.91
N TRP A 195 -0.98 -1.25 -7.50
CA TRP A 195 -1.94 -1.88 -8.40
C TRP A 195 -3.09 -0.93 -8.67
N GLN A 196 -3.57 -0.90 -9.91
CA GLN A 196 -4.83 -0.25 -10.23
C GLN A 196 -5.97 -1.09 -9.63
N GLY A 197 -6.59 -0.59 -8.56
CA GLY A 197 -7.74 -1.23 -7.90
C GLY A 197 -9.01 -1.07 -8.74
N GLY A 198 -9.56 -2.16 -9.24
CA GLY A 198 -10.81 -2.16 -10.01
C GLY A 198 -11.35 -3.56 -10.26
N HIS A 199 -12.62 -3.65 -10.66
CA HIS A 199 -13.35 -4.92 -10.89
C HIS A 199 -12.76 -5.80 -12.00
N LEU A 200 -11.88 -5.24 -12.85
CA LEU A 200 -11.29 -5.94 -14.01
C LEU A 200 -9.95 -6.64 -13.71
N GLY A 201 -9.59 -6.74 -12.42
CA GLY A 201 -8.32 -7.32 -11.98
C GLY A 201 -7.14 -6.36 -12.19
N ALA A 202 -5.97 -6.71 -11.66
CA ALA A 202 -4.81 -5.81 -11.69
C ALA A 202 -4.07 -5.85 -13.04
N ARG A 203 -4.77 -5.42 -14.10
CA ARG A 203 -4.22 -5.33 -15.45
C ARG A 203 -3.13 -4.28 -15.59
N ARG A 204 -3.10 -3.29 -14.70
CA ARG A 204 -2.10 -2.22 -14.71
C ARG A 204 -1.54 -1.99 -13.33
N CYS A 205 -0.27 -1.63 -13.28
CA CYS A 205 0.38 -1.22 -12.06
C CYS A 205 1.47 -0.18 -12.31
N LEU A 206 1.85 0.51 -11.24
CA LEU A 206 3.04 1.35 -11.22
C LEU A 206 4.15 0.64 -10.45
N LEU A 207 5.35 0.69 -11.02
CA LEU A 207 6.59 0.33 -10.34
C LEU A 207 7.38 1.60 -10.03
N LEU A 208 7.73 1.78 -8.76
CA LEU A 208 8.53 2.91 -8.32
C LEU A 208 9.93 2.43 -7.93
N TYR A 209 10.94 3.01 -8.57
CA TYR A 209 12.34 2.72 -8.27
C TYR A 209 13.14 3.99 -8.04
N PRO A 210 14.10 3.99 -7.11
CA PRO A 210 15.08 5.06 -7.03
C PRO A 210 15.89 5.10 -8.32
N SER A 211 16.10 6.28 -8.91
CA SER A 211 16.97 6.41 -10.10
C SER A 211 18.45 6.20 -9.77
N GLN A 212 18.81 6.41 -8.50
CA GLN A 212 20.19 6.44 -8.02
C GLN A 212 20.27 5.73 -6.66
N ARG A 213 21.44 5.17 -6.36
CA ARG A 213 21.73 4.64 -5.03
C ARG A 213 22.60 5.62 -4.24
N PHE A 214 22.34 5.66 -2.94
CA PHE A 214 23.07 6.47 -1.98
C PHE A 214 23.92 5.58 -1.09
N THR A 215 25.24 5.79 -1.12
CA THR A 215 26.19 5.06 -0.27
C THR A 215 26.62 5.96 0.90
N LEU A 216 26.34 5.53 2.13
CA LEU A 216 26.62 6.34 3.32
C LEU A 216 28.13 6.55 3.57
N SER A 217 28.97 5.56 3.25
CA SER A 217 30.41 5.60 3.52
C SER A 217 31.10 6.78 2.84
N ASP A 218 30.70 7.06 1.59
CA ASP A 218 31.38 8.02 0.73
C ASP A 218 30.56 9.30 0.56
N LYS A 219 29.32 9.31 1.11
CA LYS A 219 28.29 10.36 0.91
C LYS A 219 28.06 10.71 -0.56
N SER A 220 28.47 9.84 -1.49
CA SER A 220 28.35 10.05 -2.93
C SER A 220 27.04 9.43 -3.43
N THR A 221 26.36 10.13 -4.33
CA THR A 221 25.36 9.53 -5.20
C THR A 221 26.07 8.90 -6.38
N LYS A 222 25.86 7.59 -6.58
CA LYS A 222 26.33 6.91 -7.78
C LYS A 222 25.10 6.55 -8.62
N ALA A 223 25.11 7.01 -9.87
CA ALA A 223 24.14 6.55 -10.86
C ALA A 223 24.34 5.06 -11.16
N GLU A 224 25.58 4.58 -11.05
CA GLU A 224 25.95 3.18 -11.20
C GLU A 224 25.41 2.34 -10.05
N GLY A 225 24.43 1.48 -10.34
CA GLY A 225 23.96 0.46 -9.40
C GLY A 225 22.44 0.30 -9.30
N CYS A 226 21.64 1.19 -9.89
CA CYS A 226 20.22 0.90 -10.13
C CYS A 226 20.06 0.14 -11.44
N THR A 227 20.46 -1.13 -11.44
CA THR A 227 20.48 -2.07 -12.58
C THR A 227 19.11 -2.46 -13.14
N GLN A 228 18.05 -1.72 -12.82
CA GLN A 228 16.69 -2.02 -13.27
C GLN A 228 16.05 -0.81 -13.95
N SER A 229 16.81 -0.08 -14.77
CA SER A 229 16.18 0.79 -15.76
C SER A 229 15.43 -0.08 -16.77
N LEU A 230 14.11 0.06 -16.82
CA LEU A 230 13.29 -0.57 -17.83
C LEU A 230 13.16 0.38 -19.01
N GLU A 231 13.25 -0.16 -20.22
CA GLU A 231 12.93 0.57 -21.45
C GLU A 231 11.44 0.46 -21.72
N GLN A 232 10.89 1.46 -22.40
CA GLN A 232 9.50 1.39 -22.85
C GLN A 232 9.37 0.24 -23.84
N GLY A 233 8.32 -0.55 -23.69
CA GLY A 233 8.08 -1.79 -24.44
C GLY A 233 8.75 -3.03 -23.83
N ALA A 234 9.67 -2.89 -22.87
CA ALA A 234 10.29 -4.04 -22.23
C ALA A 234 9.28 -4.85 -21.41
N THR A 235 9.35 -6.18 -21.49
CA THR A 235 8.51 -7.09 -20.71
C THR A 235 9.27 -7.68 -19.53
N ARG A 236 8.57 -7.87 -18.42
CA ARG A 236 9.11 -8.42 -17.17
C ARG A 236 8.07 -9.30 -16.48
N GLU A 237 8.54 -10.39 -15.91
CA GLU A 237 7.73 -11.21 -15.02
C GLU A 237 7.64 -10.51 -13.66
N ILE A 238 6.43 -10.30 -13.14
CA ILE A 238 6.26 -9.67 -11.83
C ILE A 238 5.88 -10.73 -10.81
N ILE A 239 6.70 -10.87 -9.77
CA ILE A 239 6.39 -11.68 -8.60
C ILE A 239 6.26 -10.75 -7.38
N CYS A 240 5.09 -10.73 -6.76
CA CYS A 240 4.86 -9.99 -5.53
C CYS A 240 5.20 -10.86 -4.32
N LYS A 241 5.65 -10.20 -3.25
CA LYS A 241 5.86 -10.85 -1.96
C LYS A 241 5.03 -10.14 -0.91
N VAL A 242 4.14 -10.87 -0.25
CA VAL A 242 3.32 -10.38 0.85
C VAL A 242 3.65 -11.24 2.06
N ASP A 243 4.21 -10.61 3.09
CA ASP A 243 4.76 -11.28 4.28
C ASP A 243 5.80 -12.37 3.93
N LYS A 244 5.41 -13.64 4.08
CA LYS A 244 6.22 -14.83 3.80
C LYS A 244 5.78 -15.57 2.53
N THR A 245 4.76 -15.05 1.86
CA THR A 245 4.18 -15.66 0.67
C THR A 245 4.56 -14.92 -0.60
N TRP A 246 4.64 -15.66 -1.69
CA TRP A 246 4.98 -15.19 -3.02
C TRP A 246 3.76 -15.39 -3.92
N GLY A 247 3.47 -14.43 -4.79
CA GLY A 247 2.42 -14.56 -5.80
C GLY A 247 2.97 -14.14 -7.16
N TYR A 248 2.75 -14.95 -8.19
CA TYR A 248 3.07 -14.56 -9.55
C TYR A 248 1.93 -13.74 -10.15
N CYS A 249 2.24 -12.50 -10.53
CA CYS A 249 1.24 -11.56 -10.99
C CYS A 249 1.06 -11.55 -12.52
N GLY A 250 1.92 -12.27 -13.26
CA GLY A 250 1.97 -12.29 -14.72
C GLY A 250 3.16 -11.55 -15.33
N THR A 251 3.18 -11.52 -16.66
CA THR A 251 4.14 -10.78 -17.47
C THR A 251 3.59 -9.40 -17.77
N TYR A 252 4.36 -8.37 -17.47
CA TYR A 252 3.96 -6.98 -17.71
C TYR A 252 4.89 -6.32 -18.71
N LYS A 253 4.31 -5.51 -19.59
CA LYS A 253 5.01 -4.61 -20.50
C LYS A 253 5.08 -3.21 -19.91
N CYS A 254 6.26 -2.61 -19.94
CA CYS A 254 6.42 -1.21 -19.61
C CYS A 254 5.80 -0.36 -20.73
N VAL A 255 4.72 0.36 -20.44
CA VAL A 255 4.00 1.18 -21.43
C VAL A 255 4.35 2.65 -21.34
N GLY A 256 4.90 3.09 -20.21
CA GLY A 256 5.37 4.46 -20.03
C GLY A 256 6.34 4.61 -18.87
N ILE A 257 7.12 5.68 -18.91
CA ILE A 257 8.16 6.00 -17.94
C ILE A 257 8.02 7.47 -17.58
N LEU A 258 8.04 7.77 -16.28
CA LEU A 258 8.02 9.15 -15.78
C LEU A 258 9.05 9.29 -14.66
N ASN A 259 9.68 10.47 -14.57
CA ASN A 259 10.39 10.85 -13.36
C ASN A 259 9.38 11.43 -12.35
N ALA A 260 9.22 10.77 -11.21
CA ALA A 260 8.31 11.20 -10.17
C ALA A 260 9.05 11.99 -9.08
N SER A 261 8.39 13.03 -8.57
CA SER A 261 8.79 13.78 -7.39
C SER A 261 8.30 13.10 -6.10
N GLU A 262 8.77 13.57 -4.93
CA GLU A 262 8.20 13.13 -3.64
C GLU A 262 6.72 13.55 -3.53
N GLU A 263 6.38 14.73 -4.07
CA GLU A 263 5.03 15.27 -4.10
C GLU A 263 4.08 14.39 -4.91
N ASP A 264 4.53 13.82 -6.04
CA ASP A 264 3.74 12.90 -6.84
C ASP A 264 3.47 11.59 -6.09
N VAL A 265 4.48 11.07 -5.40
CA VAL A 265 4.34 9.83 -4.60
C VAL A 265 3.44 10.03 -3.39
N ASN A 266 3.44 11.23 -2.79
CA ASN A 266 2.58 11.55 -1.66
C ASN A 266 1.08 11.59 -2.02
N GLN A 267 0.74 11.65 -3.31
CA GLN A 267 -0.64 11.53 -3.80
C GLN A 267 -1.10 10.07 -3.91
N LEU A 268 -0.19 9.10 -3.77
CA LEU A 268 -0.47 7.67 -3.88
C LEU A 268 -0.75 7.08 -2.48
N ASP A 269 -1.67 6.13 -2.39
CA ASP A 269 -2.08 5.52 -1.12
C ASP A 269 -1.49 4.09 -0.96
N PRO A 270 -0.88 3.74 0.19
CA PRO A 270 -0.50 4.59 1.32
C PRO A 270 0.87 5.29 1.11
N PRO A 271 0.93 6.64 1.21
CA PRO A 271 2.09 7.41 0.75
C PRO A 271 3.35 7.13 1.59
N HIS A 272 3.18 7.03 2.91
CA HIS A 272 4.30 6.81 3.83
C HIS A 272 4.96 5.45 3.68
N THR A 273 4.18 4.40 3.39
CA THR A 273 4.72 3.04 3.18
C THR A 273 5.53 2.97 1.91
N ILE A 274 5.01 3.59 0.83
CA ILE A 274 5.69 3.66 -0.46
C ILE A 274 7.03 4.38 -0.32
N MET A 275 7.04 5.59 0.26
CA MET A 275 8.28 6.35 0.39
C MET A 275 9.29 5.67 1.33
N ASN A 276 8.83 5.02 2.41
CA ASN A 276 9.73 4.26 3.29
C ASN A 276 10.40 3.09 2.55
N GLY A 277 9.66 2.35 1.71
CA GLY A 277 10.23 1.30 0.87
C GLY A 277 11.24 1.84 -0.14
N ILE A 278 10.94 2.99 -0.76
CA ILE A 278 11.84 3.66 -1.70
C ILE A 278 13.16 3.99 -1.00
N MET A 279 13.08 4.67 0.14
CA MET A 279 14.23 5.05 0.94
C MET A 279 15.08 3.85 1.36
N GLN A 280 14.43 2.71 1.69
CA GLN A 280 15.12 1.45 1.99
C GLN A 280 15.97 0.95 0.83
N ARG A 281 15.48 1.08 -0.41
CA ARG A 281 16.19 0.66 -1.62
C ARG A 281 17.23 1.68 -2.09
N THR A 282 17.03 2.95 -1.78
CA THR A 282 17.98 4.01 -2.10
C THR A 282 19.29 3.83 -1.34
N VAL A 283 19.23 3.44 -0.06
CA VAL A 283 20.43 3.31 0.77
C VAL A 283 21.07 1.93 0.59
N THR A 284 22.28 1.90 0.04
CA THR A 284 23.12 0.70 0.08
C THR A 284 23.84 0.64 1.42
N PHE A 285 23.22 -0.03 2.39
CA PHE A 285 23.86 -0.31 3.68
C PHE A 285 24.44 -1.72 3.68
N ALA A 286 25.73 -1.86 4.01
CA ALA A 286 26.42 -3.15 4.04
C ALA A 286 25.93 -4.08 5.17
N ALA A 287 25.27 -3.54 6.21
CA ALA A 287 24.74 -4.33 7.31
C ALA A 287 23.22 -4.53 7.18
N LYS A 288 22.76 -5.76 7.38
CA LYS A 288 21.33 -6.09 7.49
C LYS A 288 20.76 -5.41 8.73
N GLY A 289 20.15 -4.24 8.58
CA GLY A 289 19.57 -3.48 9.69
C GLY A 289 18.65 -2.38 9.22
N ALA A 290 17.79 -1.89 10.12
CA ALA A 290 16.96 -0.73 9.86
C ALA A 290 17.84 0.50 9.57
N ILE A 291 17.43 1.30 8.58
CA ILE A 291 18.12 2.55 8.26
C ILE A 291 18.06 3.47 9.51
N PRO A 292 19.19 3.96 10.03
CA PRO A 292 19.18 4.89 11.14
C PRO A 292 18.32 6.11 10.80
N ALA A 293 17.52 6.58 11.77
CA ALA A 293 16.54 7.65 11.54
C ALA A 293 17.13 8.92 10.91
N HIS A 294 18.37 9.28 11.27
CA HIS A 294 19.07 10.44 10.71
C HIS A 294 19.42 10.25 9.22
N VAL A 295 19.77 9.03 8.80
CA VAL A 295 20.01 8.70 7.38
C VAL A 295 18.70 8.75 6.61
N GLY A 296 17.62 8.23 7.18
CA GLY A 296 16.29 8.34 6.58
C GLY A 296 15.89 9.81 6.34
N LYS A 297 16.06 10.68 7.35
CA LYS A 297 15.79 12.13 7.20
C LYS A 297 16.63 12.76 6.08
N LEU A 298 17.92 12.44 6.01
CA LEU A 298 18.81 12.94 4.96
C LEU A 298 18.36 12.50 3.56
N VAL A 299 18.10 11.21 3.37
CA VAL A 299 17.69 10.66 2.06
C VAL A 299 16.36 11.27 1.61
N ARG A 300 15.41 11.44 2.53
CA ARG A 300 14.15 12.12 2.24
C ARG A 300 14.39 13.57 1.79
N GLU A 301 15.24 14.31 2.49
CA GLU A 301 15.60 15.68 2.09
C GLU A 301 16.28 15.73 0.70
N MET A 302 17.05 14.71 0.35
CA MET A 302 17.63 14.59 -0.99
C MET A 302 16.57 14.36 -2.08
N TYR A 303 15.47 13.67 -1.79
CA TYR A 303 14.33 13.58 -2.71
C TYR A 303 13.59 14.91 -2.82
N ARG A 304 13.29 15.58 -1.70
CA ARG A 304 12.62 16.89 -1.69
C ARG A 304 13.39 17.97 -2.44
N SER A 305 14.71 17.97 -2.30
CA SER A 305 15.58 18.92 -3.00
C SER A 305 15.80 18.57 -4.47
N GLY A 306 15.31 17.41 -4.95
CA GLY A 306 15.56 16.91 -6.30
C GLY A 306 16.97 16.37 -6.53
N THR A 307 17.80 16.27 -5.48
CA THR A 307 19.14 15.67 -5.57
C THR A 307 19.05 14.19 -5.95
N LEU A 308 18.04 13.49 -5.41
CA LEU A 308 17.65 12.16 -5.84
C LEU A 308 16.33 12.24 -6.60
N SER A 309 16.18 11.38 -7.60
CA SER A 309 14.94 11.26 -8.37
C SER A 309 14.37 9.84 -8.31
N LEU A 310 13.08 9.73 -8.59
CA LEU A 310 12.37 8.46 -8.69
C LEU A 310 11.98 8.23 -10.14
N ARG A 311 12.13 6.99 -10.60
CA ARG A 311 11.49 6.54 -11.84
C ARG A 311 10.23 5.78 -11.51
N CYS A 312 9.16 6.19 -12.14
CA CYS A 312 7.88 5.53 -12.17
C CYS A 312 7.71 4.84 -13.53
N TYR A 313 7.39 3.55 -13.51
CA TYR A 313 7.11 2.78 -14.70
C TYR A 313 5.64 2.37 -14.69
N GLY A 314 4.90 2.78 -15.73
CA GLY A 314 3.58 2.25 -16.02
C GLY A 314 3.72 0.87 -16.64
N MET A 315 3.11 -0.13 -16.01
CA MET A 315 3.18 -1.53 -16.43
C MET A 315 1.78 -2.02 -16.77
N GLU A 316 1.65 -2.76 -17.87
CA GLU A 316 0.39 -3.37 -18.31
C GLU A 316 0.58 -4.88 -18.50
N LEU A 317 -0.35 -5.66 -17.94
CA LEU A 317 -0.37 -7.12 -18.01
C LEU A 317 -0.57 -7.54 -19.48
N VAL A 318 0.35 -8.37 -19.98
CA VAL A 318 0.31 -8.91 -21.35
C VAL A 318 -0.24 -10.33 -21.32
N ASP A 319 0.39 -11.19 -20.53
CA ASP A 319 0.03 -12.60 -20.40
C ASP A 319 0.42 -13.13 -19.01
N ARG A 320 0.10 -14.40 -18.77
CA ARG A 320 0.59 -15.16 -17.61
C ARG A 320 1.25 -16.42 -18.14
N VAL A 321 2.49 -16.65 -17.74
CA VAL A 321 3.23 -17.84 -18.10
C VAL A 321 2.83 -18.98 -17.17
N GLU A 322 1.99 -19.89 -17.67
CA GLU A 322 1.49 -21.05 -16.89
C GLU A 322 2.62 -21.87 -16.27
N ALA A 323 3.72 -22.08 -17.00
CA ALA A 323 4.87 -22.82 -16.49
C ALA A 323 5.47 -22.22 -15.21
N LEU A 324 5.38 -20.90 -15.01
CA LEU A 324 5.89 -20.25 -13.81
C LEU A 324 4.92 -20.39 -12.62
N ASP A 325 3.61 -20.35 -12.89
CA ASP A 325 2.58 -20.70 -11.90
C ASP A 325 2.71 -22.17 -11.46
N ASP A 326 2.85 -23.10 -12.42
CA ASP A 326 3.04 -24.54 -12.14
C ASP A 326 4.32 -24.82 -11.36
N ALA A 327 5.42 -24.12 -11.69
CA ALA A 327 6.68 -24.25 -10.96
C ALA A 327 6.56 -23.72 -9.52
N LEU A 328 5.83 -22.61 -9.31
CA LEU A 328 5.53 -22.11 -7.97
C LEU A 328 4.68 -23.09 -7.17
N GLU A 329 3.64 -23.66 -7.78
CA GLU A 329 2.80 -24.67 -7.16
C GLU A 329 3.59 -25.92 -6.77
N THR A 330 4.54 -26.34 -7.60
CA THR A 330 5.40 -27.50 -7.34
C THR A 330 6.42 -27.23 -6.23
N CYS A 331 6.99 -26.02 -6.19
CA CYS A 331 8.08 -25.67 -5.29
C CYS A 331 7.62 -25.13 -3.92
N ALA A 332 6.35 -24.78 -3.77
CA ALA A 332 5.83 -24.08 -2.60
C ALA A 332 4.54 -24.69 -2.05
N ILE A 333 4.15 -24.27 -0.85
CA ILE A 333 2.92 -24.74 -0.21
C ILE A 333 1.84 -23.71 -0.49
N ARG A 334 0.73 -24.12 -1.14
CA ARG A 334 -0.44 -23.26 -1.31
C ARG A 334 -1.04 -22.94 0.06
N ARG A 335 -1.26 -21.64 0.33
CA ARG A 335 -1.80 -21.19 1.63
C ARG A 335 -3.22 -21.71 1.90
N THR A 336 -4.00 -21.98 0.85
CA THR A 336 -5.35 -22.56 0.94
C THR A 336 -5.34 -23.96 1.54
N ASP A 337 -4.26 -24.72 1.32
CA ASP A 337 -4.16 -26.13 1.71
C ASP A 337 -3.58 -26.28 3.11
N ALA A 338 -3.02 -25.21 3.68
CA ALA A 338 -2.47 -25.14 5.03
C ALA A 338 -3.54 -25.04 6.14
N LYS A 339 -4.83 -25.22 5.82
CA LYS A 339 -5.83 -25.54 6.85
C LYS A 339 -5.48 -26.91 7.42
N ARG A 340 -4.59 -26.90 8.42
CA ARG A 340 -4.37 -28.02 9.32
C ARG A 340 -5.75 -28.56 9.70
N PRO A 341 -6.02 -29.87 9.56
CA PRO A 341 -7.08 -30.45 10.36
C PRO A 341 -6.72 -30.07 11.80
N SER A 342 -7.55 -29.21 12.39
CA SER A 342 -7.51 -28.95 13.82
C SER A 342 -7.73 -30.30 14.44
N ASP A 343 -6.65 -30.91 14.93
CA ASP A 343 -6.68 -32.16 15.66
C ASP A 343 -7.82 -32.06 16.68
N GLY A 344 -8.85 -32.87 16.44
CA GLY A 344 -9.87 -33.12 17.43
C GLY A 344 -9.17 -33.63 18.68
N GLU A 345 -9.52 -33.01 19.80
CA GLU A 345 -9.75 -33.68 21.07
C GLU A 345 -9.03 -35.04 21.25
N GLU A 346 -7.75 -35.03 21.59
CA GLU A 346 -7.18 -36.13 22.36
C GLU A 346 -7.05 -35.70 23.82
N GLU A 347 -8.15 -35.96 24.52
CA GLU A 347 -8.33 -35.94 25.97
C GLU A 347 -7.40 -36.96 26.64
N GLY A 348 -6.10 -36.65 26.68
CA GLY A 348 -5.05 -37.51 27.23
C GLY A 348 -4.79 -37.27 28.71
N SER A 349 -5.74 -37.64 29.57
CA SER A 349 -5.55 -37.75 31.02
C SER A 349 -4.38 -38.69 31.38
N ARG A 350 -3.26 -38.17 31.90
CA ARG A 350 -2.28 -38.99 32.63
C ARG A 350 -1.87 -38.35 33.96
N LYS A 351 -2.61 -38.73 35.01
CA LYS A 351 -2.18 -38.72 36.41
C LYS A 351 -0.81 -39.40 36.53
N LYS A 352 0.22 -38.66 36.95
CA LYS A 352 1.42 -39.26 37.54
C LYS A 352 1.20 -39.43 39.04
N GLN A 353 0.97 -40.68 39.42
CA GLN A 353 0.95 -41.17 40.80
C GLN A 353 2.41 -41.22 41.29
N LYS A 354 2.73 -40.48 42.36
CA LYS A 354 3.99 -40.61 43.12
C LYS A 354 3.82 -41.79 44.07
N SER A 355 4.63 -42.83 43.93
CA SER A 355 4.86 -43.84 44.97
C SER A 355 6.07 -43.46 45.81
N LEU A 356 5.96 -43.81 47.09
CA LEU A 356 6.87 -43.71 48.22
C LEU A 356 8.37 -43.82 47.92
#